data_AF-A0A1C4TQG5-F1
#
_entry.id   AF-A0A1C4TQG5-F1
#
_cell.length_a   1.000
_cell.length_b   1.000
_cell.length_c   1.000
_cell.angle_alpha   90.00
_cell.angle_beta   90.00
_cell.angle_gamma   90.00
#
_symmetry.space_group_name_H-M   'P 1'
#
loop_
_entity.id
_entity.type
_entity.pdbx_description
1 polymer ?
#
loop_
_entity_poly.entity_id
_entity_poly.type
_entity_poly.pdbx_seq_one_letter_code
_entity_poly.pdbx_strand_id
1 'polypeptide(L)' 'RDALCTDDADPAGVYFGNRNGELYASADDGDSWQQLASHLPDVLCVRAVALG' A
#
# COMPACT_ATOMS: atom_id res chain seq x y z
N ARG A 1 -7.95 7.28 -9.80
CA ARG A 1 -6.58 6.71 -9.85
C ARG A 1 -6.32 6.32 -8.42
N ASP A 2 -6.29 5.03 -8.16
CA ASP A 2 -6.69 4.46 -6.87
C ASP A 2 -5.49 3.72 -6.28
N ALA A 3 -4.30 4.29 -6.47
CA ALA A 3 -3.04 3.69 -6.08
C ALA A 3 -2.73 3.88 -4.59
N LEU A 4 -3.75 4.18 -3.77
CA LEU A 4 -3.69 4.23 -2.32
C LEU A 4 -4.94 3.53 -1.77
N CYS A 5 -4.76 2.69 -0.76
CA CYS A 5 -5.82 1.99 -0.06
C CYS A 5 -5.42 1.82 1.41
N THR A 6 -6.42 1.71 2.29
CA THR A 6 -6.24 1.26 3.67
C THR A 6 -6.94 -0.07 3.88
N ASP A 7 -6.57 -0.80 4.93
CA ASP A 7 -7.38 -1.91 5.45
C ASP A 7 -8.20 -1.47 6.68
N ASP A 8 -8.85 -2.44 7.32
CA ASP A 8 -9.72 -2.22 8.50
C ASP A 8 -9.01 -2.62 9.82
N ALA A 9 -7.67 -2.70 9.86
CA ALA A 9 -6.92 -2.99 11.08
C ALA A 9 -6.89 -1.78 12.05
N ASP A 10 -6.46 -2.03 13.29
CA ASP A 10 -6.22 -0.99 14.31
C ASP A 10 -4.86 -1.24 14.99
N PRO A 11 -3.81 -0.46 14.65
CA PRO A 11 -3.77 0.65 13.69
C PRO A 11 -3.99 0.20 12.24
N ALA A 12 -4.44 1.13 11.37
CA ALA A 12 -4.78 0.82 10.00
C ALA A 12 -3.52 0.59 9.15
N GLY A 13 -3.55 -0.45 8.32
CA GLY A 13 -2.58 -0.64 7.26
C GLY A 13 -2.81 0.39 6.16
N VAL A 14 -1.75 1.10 5.75
CA VAL A 14 -1.79 2.06 4.63
C VAL A 14 -0.91 1.56 3.50
N TYR A 15 -1.45 1.48 2.29
CA TYR A 15 -0.77 0.93 1.13
C TYR A 15 -0.81 1.91 -0.02
N PHE A 16 0.31 2.13 -0.71
CA PHE A 16 0.30 2.88 -1.96
C PHE A 16 1.31 2.37 -2.98
N GLY A 17 0.96 2.54 -4.25
CA GLY A 17 1.85 2.31 -5.37
C GLY A 17 2.12 3.59 -6.16
N ASN A 18 3.26 3.64 -6.83
CA ASN A 18 3.66 4.81 -7.62
C ASN A 18 3.93 4.46 -9.09
N ARG A 19 4.26 5.49 -9.89
CA ARG A 19 4.58 5.34 -11.32
C ARG A 19 5.98 4.81 -11.60
N ASN A 20 6.83 4.71 -10.59
CA ASN A 20 8.15 4.09 -10.72
C ASN A 20 8.06 2.55 -10.60
N GLY A 21 6.86 2.00 -10.37
CA GLY A 21 6.67 0.56 -10.23
C GLY A 21 6.98 0.04 -8.84
N GLU A 22 6.83 0.88 -7.81
CA GLU A 22 7.10 0.54 -6.41
C GLU A 22 5.78 0.47 -5.63
N LEU A 23 5.70 -0.47 -4.70
CA LEU A 23 4.59 -0.66 -3.75
C LEU A 23 5.13 -0.54 -2.32
N TYR A 24 4.51 0.31 -1.52
CA TYR A 24 4.85 0.53 -0.12
C TYR A 24 3.66 0.24 0.78
N ALA A 25 3.97 -0.14 2.02
CA ALA A 25 3.01 -0.33 3.09
C ALA A 25 3.52 0.28 4.39
N SER A 26 2.58 0.75 5.20
CA SER A 26 2.74 1.09 6.60
C SER A 26 1.76 0.22 7.39
N ALA A 27 2.16 -0.18 8.60
CA ALA A 27 1.32 -0.90 9.55
C ALA A 27 1.13 -0.08 10.86
N ASP A 28 1.36 1.22 10.78
CA ASP A 28 1.40 2.17 11.89
C ASP A 28 0.84 3.53 11.49
N ASP A 29 -0.33 3.54 10.83
CA ASP A 29 -1.04 4.76 10.39
C ASP A 29 -0.21 5.72 9.52
N GLY A 30 0.86 5.23 8.88
CA GLY A 30 1.75 6.00 8.02
C GLY A 30 3.01 6.55 8.69
N ASP A 31 3.28 6.21 9.96
CA ASP A 31 4.46 6.66 10.70
C ASP A 31 5.76 6.08 10.12
N SER A 32 5.76 4.82 9.69
CA SER A 32 6.89 4.17 9.04
C SER A 32 6.49 3.35 7.82
N TRP A 33 7.43 3.18 6.89
CA TRP A 33 7.15 2.61 5.57
C TRP A 33 8.11 1.48 5.21
N GLN A 34 7.54 0.41 4.66
CA GLN A 34 8.26 -0.71 4.08
C GLN A 34 7.92 -0.85 2.60
N GLN A 35 8.94 -1.05 1.77
CA GLN A 35 8.74 -1.41 0.37
C GLN A 35 8.39 -2.90 0.26
N LEU A 36 7.21 -3.21 -0.29
CA LEU A 36 6.73 -4.57 -0.47
C LEU A 36 7.13 -5.17 -1.82
N ALA A 37 7.16 -4.34 -2.87
CA ALA A 37 7.56 -4.76 -4.21
C ALA A 37 8.18 -3.60 -5.00
N SER A 38 9.00 -3.94 -6.00
CA SER A 38 9.55 -3.01 -6.98
C SER A 38 9.65 -3.64 -8.36
N HIS A 39 10.00 -2.83 -9.35
CA HIS A 39 10.14 -3.23 -10.75
C HIS A 39 8.83 -3.70 -11.38
N LEU A 40 7.71 -3.20 -10.87
CA LEU A 40 6.41 -3.33 -11.52
C LEU A 40 6.30 -2.30 -12.67
N PRO A 41 5.32 -2.47 -13.57
CA PRO A 41 4.80 -1.34 -14.34
C PRO A 41 4.17 -0.27 -13.42
N ASP A 42 3.74 0.87 -13.98
CA ASP A 42 2.97 1.89 -13.26
C ASP A 42 1.87 1.26 -12.38
N VAL A 43 1.93 1.48 -11.07
CA VAL A 43 0.88 1.00 -10.16
C VAL A 43 -0.26 2.02 -10.19
N LEU A 44 -1.35 1.65 -10.88
CA LEU A 44 -2.50 2.55 -11.08
C LEU A 44 -3.61 2.37 -10.05
N CYS A 45 -3.66 1.21 -9.39
CA CYS A 45 -4.65 0.84 -8.40
C CYS A 45 -4.04 -0.11 -7.37
N VAL A 46 -4.38 0.09 -6.09
CA VAL A 46 -4.07 -0.78 -4.96
C VAL A 46 -5.38 -1.09 -4.25
N ARG A 47 -5.56 -2.33 -3.80
CA ARG A 47 -6.68 -2.75 -2.94
C ARG A 47 -6.14 -3.63 -1.84
N ALA A 48 -6.60 -3.39 -0.62
CA ALA A 48 -6.33 -4.24 0.53
C ALA A 48 -7.61 -4.98 0.94
N VAL A 49 -7.45 -6.18 1.50
CA VAL A 49 -8.53 -6.95 2.11
C VAL A 49 -7.97 -7.66 3.32
N ALA A 50 -8.63 -7.50 4.47
CA ALA A 50 -8.31 -8.28 5.65
C ALA A 50 -8.87 -9.70 5.48
N LEU A 51 -8.00 -10.70 5.62
CA LEU A 51 -8.40 -12.11 5.64
C LEU A 51 -8.53 -12.53 7.10
N GLY A 52 -9.74 -12.94 7.51
CA GLY A 52 -10.01 -13.51 8.83
C GLY A 52 -9.59 -14.97 8.95
#